data_AF-A0AAV7GTV1-F1
#
_entry.id   AF-A0AAV7GTV1-F1
#
_cell.length_a   1.000
_cell.length_b   1.000
_cell.length_c   1.000
_cell.angle_alpha   90.00
_cell.angle_beta   90.00
_cell.angle_gamma   90.00
#
_symmetry.space_group_name_H-M   'P 1'
#
loop_
_entity.id
_entity.type
_entity.pdbx_description
1 polymer ?
#
loop_
_entity_poly.entity_id
_entity_poly.type
_entity_poly.pdbx_seq_one_letter_code
_entity_poly.pdbx_strand_id
1 'polypeptide(L)'
;MASGESSIFPWINFFPISLPPFFSPCILHGLGSLFGRPIQMDNATATGSKPSVAHILVELDITKNYPNSSWLGPEKYDYIQKLFAWCLLLEALYGLWAAVLIVLLSVLLYFWLCSYLYMCWKLFVGCLLVLH
;
A
#
# COMPACT_ATOMS: atom_id res chain seq x y z
N MET A 1 -6.47 29.44 1.36
CA MET A 1 -6.84 28.26 2.15
C MET A 1 -6.12 27.07 1.54
N ALA A 2 -4.92 26.78 2.04
CA ALA A 2 -4.06 25.70 1.57
C ALA A 2 -3.88 24.72 2.73
N SER A 3 -4.58 23.60 2.67
CA SER A 3 -4.38 22.44 3.56
C SER A 3 -3.19 21.64 3.03
N GLY A 4 -1.98 22.13 3.29
CA GLY A 4 -0.73 21.60 2.73
C GLY A 4 -0.11 20.44 3.50
N GLU A 5 -0.89 19.60 4.18
CA GLU A 5 -0.33 18.60 5.11
C GLU A 5 -0.53 17.14 4.68
N SER A 6 -1.15 16.87 3.52
CA SER A 6 -1.53 15.50 3.17
C SER A 6 -1.50 15.18 1.67
N SER A 7 -0.69 15.89 0.88
CA SER A 7 -0.50 15.57 -0.53
C SER A 7 0.56 14.48 -0.67
N ILE A 8 0.23 13.36 -1.31
CA ILE A 8 1.17 12.27 -1.61
C ILE A 8 1.46 12.30 -3.11
N PHE A 9 2.69 11.95 -3.49
CA PHE A 9 3.12 11.85 -4.88
C PHE A 9 3.30 10.39 -5.31
N PRO A 10 2.23 9.58 -5.42
CA PRO A 10 2.36 8.20 -5.85
C PRO A 10 2.64 8.10 -7.35
N TRP A 11 3.47 7.12 -7.71
CA TRP A 11 3.52 6.61 -9.08
C TRP A 11 2.28 5.76 -9.34
N ILE A 12 1.46 6.19 -10.30
CA ILE A 12 0.29 5.47 -10.74
C ILE A 12 0.67 4.62 -11.95
N ASN A 13 0.51 3.31 -11.80
CA ASN A 13 0.79 2.34 -12.85
C ASN A 13 -0.50 1.98 -13.57
N PHE A 14 -0.46 2.12 -14.89
CA PHE A 14 -1.56 1.82 -15.78
C PHE A 14 -1.23 0.53 -16.54
N PHE A 15 -1.88 -0.59 -16.15
CA PHE A 15 -1.67 -1.92 -16.72
C PHE A 15 -3.00 -2.66 -16.95
N PRO A 16 -3.17 -3.41 -18.05
CA PRO A 16 -2.43 -3.37 -19.31
C PRO A 16 -3.00 -2.29 -20.25
N ILE A 17 -2.16 -1.43 -20.81
CA ILE A 17 -2.57 -0.58 -21.93
C ILE A 17 -2.38 -1.41 -23.20
N SER A 18 -3.41 -2.14 -23.61
CA SER A 18 -3.35 -3.04 -24.78
C SER A 18 -3.40 -2.31 -26.13
N LEU A 19 -3.40 -0.97 -26.14
CA LEU A 19 -3.56 -0.18 -27.34
C LEU A 19 -2.38 0.80 -27.54
N PRO A 20 -1.62 0.67 -28.65
CA PRO A 20 -0.57 1.61 -29.04
C PRO A 20 -0.93 3.11 -28.99
N PRO A 21 -2.16 3.58 -29.34
CA PRO A 21 -2.48 5.01 -29.29
C PRO A 21 -2.64 5.59 -27.88
N PHE A 22 -2.77 4.76 -26.84
CA PHE A 22 -2.98 5.23 -25.46
C PHE A 22 -1.68 5.67 -24.76
N PHE A 23 -0.53 5.52 -25.41
CA PHE A 23 0.75 6.09 -24.93
C PHE A 23 0.91 7.58 -25.23
N SER A 24 -0.12 8.23 -25.78
CA SER A 24 -0.07 9.67 -25.99
C SER A 24 0.00 10.42 -24.65
N PRO A 25 0.99 11.32 -24.47
CA PRO A 25 1.15 12.09 -23.23
C PRO A 25 -0.11 12.87 -22.86
N CYS A 26 -0.93 13.29 -23.84
CA CYS A 26 -2.19 13.97 -23.60
C CYS A 26 -3.24 13.08 -22.91
N ILE A 27 -3.32 11.80 -23.30
CA ILE A 27 -4.28 10.83 -22.75
C ILE A 27 -3.86 10.45 -21.34
N LEU A 28 -2.56 10.16 -21.14
CA LEU A 28 -1.98 9.89 -19.84
C LEU A 28 -2.14 11.08 -18.89
N HIS A 29 -1.91 12.30 -19.36
CA HIS A 29 -2.10 13.49 -18.55
C HIS A 29 -3.57 13.72 -18.19
N GLY A 30 -4.50 13.49 -19.13
CA GLY A 30 -5.93 13.51 -18.85
C GLY A 30 -6.35 12.46 -17.82
N LEU A 31 -5.75 11.27 -17.91
CA LEU A 31 -5.90 10.19 -16.94
C LEU A 31 -5.40 10.56 -15.55
N GLY A 32 -4.17 11.08 -15.46
CA GLY A 32 -3.61 11.56 -14.20
C GLY A 32 -4.44 12.70 -13.62
N SER A 33 -5.04 13.54 -14.47
CA SER A 33 -5.92 14.64 -14.06
C SER A 33 -7.21 14.18 -13.36
N LEU A 34 -7.65 12.94 -13.57
CA LEU A 34 -8.82 12.38 -12.86
C LEU A 34 -8.51 12.11 -11.38
N PHE A 35 -7.24 11.83 -11.06
CA PHE A 35 -6.78 11.52 -9.71
C PHE A 35 -6.19 12.75 -9.02
N GLY A 36 -5.58 13.66 -9.77
CA GLY A 36 -5.01 14.86 -9.19
C GLY A 36 -4.21 15.65 -10.19
N ARG A 37 -3.10 16.26 -9.75
CA ARG A 37 -2.28 17.06 -10.66
C ARG A 37 -1.15 16.18 -11.23
N PRO A 38 -1.19 15.78 -12.52
CA PRO A 38 -0.07 15.08 -13.13
C PRO A 38 1.18 15.98 -13.12
N ILE A 39 2.28 15.47 -12.59
CA ILE A 39 3.55 16.18 -12.49
C ILE A 39 4.48 15.74 -13.61
N GLN A 40 4.66 14.43 -13.74
CA GLN A 40 5.70 13.88 -14.60
C GLN A 40 5.33 12.49 -15.12
N MET A 41 5.73 12.18 -16.35
CA MET A 41 5.68 10.83 -16.91
C MET A 41 7.05 10.17 -16.81
N ASP A 42 7.06 8.85 -16.60
CA ASP A 42 8.31 8.09 -16.59
C ASP A 42 8.98 8.13 -17.97
N ASN A 43 10.32 8.13 -18.01
CA ASN A 43 11.09 8.19 -19.24
C ASN A 43 10.79 6.98 -20.14
N ALA A 44 10.57 5.79 -19.56
CA ALA A 44 10.19 4.61 -20.33
C ALA A 44 8.81 4.76 -20.99
N THR A 45 7.92 5.52 -20.36
CA THR A 45 6.59 5.84 -20.89
C THR A 45 6.68 6.91 -21.98
N ALA A 46 7.42 7.99 -21.73
CA ALA A 46 7.63 9.08 -22.69
C ALA A 46 8.36 8.62 -23.97
N THR A 47 9.28 7.66 -23.83
CA THR A 47 10.01 7.06 -24.97
C THR A 47 9.28 5.89 -25.62
N GLY A 48 8.18 5.40 -25.04
CA GLY A 48 7.45 4.23 -25.52
C GLY A 48 8.26 2.92 -25.47
N SER A 49 9.36 2.87 -24.71
CA SER A 49 10.25 1.71 -24.65
C SER A 49 9.64 0.52 -23.90
N LYS A 50 8.62 0.76 -23.06
CA LYS A 50 7.87 -0.28 -22.34
C LYS A 50 6.36 -0.15 -22.60
N PRO A 51 5.84 -0.64 -23.73
CA PRO A 51 4.43 -0.47 -24.12
C PRO A 51 3.43 -1.22 -23.24
N SER A 52 3.91 -2.12 -22.36
CA SER A 52 3.05 -2.92 -21.49
C SER A 52 2.67 -2.19 -20.19
N VAL A 53 3.47 -1.23 -19.73
CA VAL A 53 3.27 -0.58 -18.44
C VAL A 53 3.56 0.91 -18.58
N ALA A 54 2.57 1.75 -18.30
CA ALA A 54 2.75 3.19 -18.28
C ALA A 54 2.69 3.75 -16.86
N HIS A 55 3.66 4.59 -16.49
CA HIS A 55 3.78 5.16 -15.16
C HIS A 55 3.67 6.69 -15.23
N ILE A 56 2.81 7.26 -14.38
CA ILE A 56 2.67 8.71 -14.22
C ILE A 56 2.80 9.05 -12.75
N LEU A 57 3.61 10.05 -12.46
CA LEU A 57 3.66 10.71 -11.16
C LEU A 57 2.52 11.73 -11.08
N VAL A 58 1.60 11.50 -10.14
CA VAL A 58 0.45 12.38 -9.91
C VAL A 58 0.50 12.87 -8.47
N GLU A 59 0.22 14.15 -8.27
CA GLU A 59 -0.05 14.72 -6.96
C GLU A 59 -1.46 14.30 -6.53
N LEU A 60 -1.55 13.43 -5.53
CA LEU A 60 -2.79 12.87 -5.01
C LEU A 60 -3.13 13.50 -3.65
N ASP A 61 -4.34 14.03 -3.54
CA ASP A 61 -4.86 14.59 -2.29
C ASP A 61 -5.57 13.50 -1.48
N ILE A 62 -4.93 12.96 -0.44
CA ILE A 62 -5.47 11.82 0.31
C ILE A 62 -6.76 12.12 1.10
N THR A 63 -7.17 13.38 1.17
CA THR A 63 -8.46 13.74 1.77
C THR A 63 -9.65 13.30 0.92
N LYS A 64 -9.40 12.97 -0.36
CA LYS A 64 -10.42 12.52 -1.31
C LYS A 64 -10.38 11.00 -1.44
N ASN A 65 -11.55 10.38 -1.42
CA ASN A 65 -11.68 8.96 -1.74
C ASN A 65 -11.60 8.76 -3.25
N TYR A 66 -10.53 8.11 -3.72
CA TYR A 66 -10.37 7.75 -5.12
C TYR A 66 -10.84 6.32 -5.37
N PRO A 67 -11.60 6.07 -6.46
CA PRO A 67 -11.96 4.72 -6.82
C PRO A 67 -10.73 3.92 -7.28
N ASN A 68 -10.60 2.68 -6.81
CA ASN A 68 -9.52 1.75 -7.18
C ASN A 68 -9.55 1.31 -8.66
N SER A 69 -10.60 1.69 -9.40
CA SER A 69 -10.77 1.41 -10.82
C SER A 69 -11.48 2.57 -11.49
N SER A 70 -10.89 3.11 -12.56
CA SER A 70 -11.53 4.11 -13.41
C SER A 70 -11.93 3.49 -14.74
N TRP A 71 -13.16 3.76 -15.15
CA TRP A 71 -13.68 3.40 -16.47
C TRP A 71 -13.03 4.27 -17.55
N LEU A 72 -12.48 3.63 -18.58
CA LEU A 72 -11.83 4.33 -19.68
C LEU A 72 -12.33 3.84 -21.03
N GLY A 73 -13.17 4.65 -21.65
CA GLY A 73 -13.57 4.43 -23.03
C GLY A 73 -14.94 5.01 -23.32
N PRO A 74 -15.24 5.29 -24.61
CA PRO A 74 -16.63 5.43 -25.04
C PRO A 74 -17.35 4.09 -24.83
N GLU A 75 -18.66 4.15 -24.63
CA GLU A 75 -19.60 3.04 -24.31
C GLU A 75 -19.44 1.75 -25.17
N LYS A 76 -18.71 1.82 -26.30
CA LYS A 76 -18.40 0.69 -27.20
C LYS A 76 -17.12 -0.09 -26.85
N TYR A 77 -16.22 0.43 -26.03
CA TYR A 77 -14.98 -0.23 -25.64
C TYR A 77 -14.86 -0.24 -24.12
N ASP A 78 -15.30 -1.35 -23.53
CA ASP A 78 -15.39 -1.58 -22.09
C ASP A 78 -14.00 -1.91 -21.51
N TYR A 79 -13.14 -0.89 -21.36
CA TYR A 79 -11.84 -1.06 -20.71
C TYR A 79 -11.89 -0.58 -19.26
N ILE A 80 -11.93 -1.55 -18.34
CA ILE A 80 -11.74 -1.31 -16.91
C ILE A 80 -10.24 -1.28 -16.63
N GLN A 81 -9.71 -0.11 -16.32
CA GLN A 81 -8.32 0.00 -15.90
C GLN A 81 -8.22 -0.14 -14.39
N LYS A 82 -7.55 -1.22 -13.97
CA LYS A 82 -7.25 -1.46 -12.57
C LYS A 82 -6.02 -0.65 -12.19
N LEU A 83 -6.22 0.30 -11.29
CA LEU A 83 -5.15 1.19 -10.84
C LEU A 83 -4.44 0.52 -9.69
N PHE A 84 -3.12 0.40 -9.82
CA PHE A 84 -2.30 -0.18 -8.77
C PHE A 84 -1.39 0.92 -8.21
N ALA A 85 -1.90 1.64 -7.20
CA ALA A 85 -1.07 2.51 -6.39
C ALA A 85 -0.25 1.64 -5.44
N TRP A 86 1.01 1.39 -5.78
CA TRP A 86 1.90 0.51 -5.01
C TRP A 86 2.05 0.96 -3.54
N CYS A 87 1.89 2.26 -3.28
CA CYS A 87 1.97 2.86 -1.95
C CYS A 87 0.84 2.39 -1.02
N LEU A 88 -0.41 2.32 -1.49
CA LEU A 88 -1.56 1.91 -0.66
C LEU A 88 -1.51 0.42 -0.28
N LEU A 89 -0.95 -0.41 -1.16
CA LEU A 89 -0.78 -1.84 -0.90
C LEU A 89 0.39 -2.13 0.02
N LEU A 90 1.46 -1.35 -0.04
CA LEU A 90 2.58 -1.48 0.90
C LEU A 90 2.13 -1.14 2.32
N GLU A 91 1.35 -0.08 2.51
CA GLU A 91 0.77 0.27 3.81
C GLU A 91 -0.15 -0.84 4.34
N ALA A 92 -1.03 -1.36 3.48
CA ALA A 92 -1.95 -2.44 3.87
C ALA A 92 -1.22 -3.76 4.18
N LEU A 93 -0.21 -4.13 3.39
CA LEU A 93 0.59 -5.33 3.61
C LEU A 93 1.44 -5.18 4.87
N TYR A 94 2.13 -4.06 5.04
CA TYR A 94 2.98 -3.81 6.21
C TYR A 94 2.14 -3.78 7.49
N GLY A 95 0.98 -3.13 7.48
CA GLY A 95 0.04 -3.14 8.61
C GLY A 95 -0.42 -4.56 8.99
N LEU A 96 -0.73 -5.40 8.01
CA LEU A 96 -1.15 -6.78 8.25
C LEU A 96 -0.01 -7.64 8.84
N TRP A 97 1.21 -7.51 8.28
CA TRP A 97 2.39 -8.20 8.78
C TRP A 97 2.80 -7.73 10.18
N ALA A 98 2.69 -6.43 10.45
CA ALA A 98 2.94 -5.86 11.78
C ALA A 98 1.95 -6.40 12.81
N ALA A 99 0.66 -6.46 12.48
CA ALA A 99 -0.37 -7.03 13.35
C ALA A 99 -0.08 -8.50 13.70
N VAL A 100 0.28 -9.31 12.69
CA VAL A 100 0.66 -10.72 12.89
C VAL A 100 1.88 -10.84 13.81
N LEU A 101 2.91 -10.01 13.60
CA LEU A 101 4.12 -10.02 14.42
C LEU A 101 3.83 -9.64 15.88
N ILE A 102 2.98 -8.63 16.11
CA ILE A 102 2.58 -8.19 17.45
C ILE A 102 1.86 -9.31 18.20
N VAL A 103 0.92 -10.01 17.55
CA VAL A 103 0.21 -11.14 18.15
C VAL A 103 1.17 -12.28 18.46
N LEU A 104 2.12 -12.56 17.59
CA LEU A 104 3.09 -13.62 17.80
C LEU A 104 4.02 -13.32 18.99
N LEU A 105 4.50 -12.08 19.09
CA LEU A 105 5.33 -11.62 20.21
C LEU A 105 4.57 -11.61 21.54
N SER A 106 3.29 -11.23 21.54
CA SER A 106 2.50 -11.23 22.77
C SER A 106 2.26 -12.66 23.30
N VAL A 107 2.02 -13.62 22.40
CA VAL A 107 1.91 -15.04 22.77
C VAL A 107 3.23 -15.56 23.35
N LEU A 108 4.36 -15.27 22.70
CA LEU A 108 5.68 -15.70 23.21
C LEU A 108 5.99 -15.08 24.57
N LEU A 109 5.68 -13.80 24.76
CA LEU A 109 5.86 -13.11 26.04
C LEU A 109 4.99 -13.74 27.13
N TYR A 110 3.74 -14.09 26.82
CA TYR A 110 2.84 -14.77 27.74
C TYR A 110 3.41 -16.13 28.18
N PHE A 111 3.87 -16.95 27.23
CA PHE A 111 4.51 -18.24 27.54
C PHE A 111 5.75 -18.07 28.41
N TRP A 112 6.58 -17.06 28.12
CA TRP A 112 7.78 -16.77 28.90
C TRP A 112 7.45 -16.33 30.34
N LEU A 113 6.46 -15.44 30.52
CA LEU A 113 5.97 -15.01 31.83
C LEU A 113 5.37 -16.16 32.63
N CYS A 114 4.56 -17.02 32.00
CA CYS A 114 4.02 -18.22 32.66
C CYS A 114 5.12 -19.17 33.12
N SER A 115 6.13 -19.41 32.27
CA SER A 115 7.27 -20.27 32.63
C SER A 115 8.09 -19.66 33.77
N TYR A 116 8.34 -18.35 33.73
CA TYR A 116 9.05 -17.63 34.80
C TYR A 116 8.31 -17.70 36.14
N LEU A 117 7.01 -17.39 36.14
CA LEU A 117 6.16 -17.47 37.34
C LEU A 117 6.10 -18.89 37.90
N TYR A 118 6.01 -19.91 37.05
CA TYR A 118 6.03 -21.31 37.46
C TYR A 118 7.34 -21.69 38.16
N MET A 119 8.48 -21.25 37.62
CA MET A 119 9.79 -21.49 38.23
C MET A 119 9.91 -20.77 39.58
N CYS A 120 9.49 -19.50 39.66
CA CYS A 120 9.45 -18.76 40.93
C CYS A 120 8.57 -19.44 41.98
N TRP A 121 7.39 -19.93 41.58
CA TRP A 121 6.49 -20.65 42.48
C TRP A 121 7.12 -21.95 43.02
N LYS A 122 7.74 -22.75 42.13
CA LYS A 122 8.44 -23.99 42.54
C LYS A 122 9.57 -23.72 43.53
N LEU A 123 10.36 -22.67 43.30
CA LEU A 123 11.42 -22.25 44.23
C LEU A 123 10.83 -21.83 45.59
N PHE A 124 9.77 -21.02 45.59
CA PHE A 124 9.12 -20.56 46.81
C PHE A 124 8.56 -21.72 47.66
N VAL A 125 7.83 -22.64 47.04
CA VAL A 125 7.28 -23.82 47.73
C VAL A 125 8.40 -24.75 48.24
N GLY A 126 9.47 -24.93 47.46
CA GLY A 126 10.64 -25.71 47.88
C GLY A 126 11.33 -25.14 49.11
N CYS A 127 11.51 -23.82 49.17
CA CYS A 127 12.07 -23.15 50.35
C CYS A 127 11.17 -23.27 51.59
N LEU A 128 9.84 -23.19 51.42
CA LEU A 128 8.90 -23.28 52.53
C LEU A 128 8.89 -24.67 53.20
N LEU A 129 9.07 -25.73 52.41
CA LEU A 129 9.10 -27.13 52.87
C LEU A 129 10.38 -27.51 53.62
N VAL A 130 11.48 -26.79 53.43
CA VAL A 130 12.76 -27.03 54.14
C VAL A 130 12.81 -26.32 55.50
N LEU A 131 11.94 -25.32 55.70
CA LEU A 131 11.89 -24.49 56.91
C LEU A 131 10.94 -25.03 57.99
N HIS A 132 10.26 -26.16 57.75
CA HIS A 132 9.32 -26.81 58.68
C HIS A 132 9.74 -28.27 58.91
#